data_AF-A0A524HVP8-F1
#
_entry.id   AF-A0A524HVP8-F1
#
_cell.length_a   1.000
_cell.length_b   1.000
_cell.length_c   1.000
_cell.angle_alpha   90.00
_cell.angle_beta   90.00
_cell.angle_gamma   90.00
#
_symmetry.space_group_name_H-M   'P 1'
#
loop_
_entity.id
_entity.type
_entity.pdbx_description
1 polymer ?
#
loop_
_entity_poly.entity_id
_entity_poly.type
_entity_poly.pdbx_seq_one_letter_code
_entity_poly.pdbx_strand_id
1 'polypeptide(L)'
;MRKNMLATALAATLGVTAGASAQNVPEQFVVSGDAAVRLKEFNQINMATARALVDSCISFAEQNGRALSVYVIDQFGNHVAMQRMDGQGWINIRTAEMKARTALQMRVPSHARMNQARENPFNELYQITAHGLFPNSGGLPIIVNDQLIGAIGVGGAAPDENFSDEICAHRALTEVIGPQPPLLPVAPPSDPFTGEREWCRGGAGPDPAIGGTCN
;
A
#
# COMPACT_ATOMS: atom_id res chain seq x y z
N MET A 1 27.71 -63.79 48.84
CA MET A 1 27.55 -62.42 48.29
C MET A 1 27.64 -62.48 46.77
N ARG A 2 26.79 -61.71 46.06
CA ARG A 2 26.55 -61.62 44.60
C ARG A 2 25.71 -62.78 44.02
N LYS A 3 24.37 -62.67 43.93
CA LYS A 3 23.47 -61.81 43.11
C LYS A 3 23.03 -62.54 41.82
N ASN A 4 21.91 -63.27 41.92
CA ASN A 4 21.00 -63.54 40.80
C ASN A 4 20.21 -62.25 40.49
N MET A 5 20.15 -61.83 39.23
CA MET A 5 19.12 -60.90 38.78
C MET A 5 18.56 -61.35 37.43
N LEU A 6 17.24 -61.60 37.48
CA LEU A 6 16.34 -61.83 36.36
C LEU A 6 16.18 -60.60 35.48
N ALA A 7 15.93 -60.88 34.19
CA ALA A 7 14.93 -60.29 33.27
C ALA A 7 14.57 -58.81 33.39
N THR A 8 14.58 -58.09 32.26
CA THR A 8 13.33 -57.66 31.58
C THR A 8 13.65 -56.92 30.28
N ALA A 9 12.90 -57.27 29.24
CA ALA A 9 12.88 -56.60 27.95
C ALA A 9 12.27 -55.20 28.10
N LEU A 10 12.93 -54.17 27.54
CA LEU A 10 12.33 -52.85 27.35
C LEU A 10 12.16 -52.60 25.86
N ALA A 11 10.89 -52.43 25.47
CA ALA A 11 10.46 -52.16 24.11
C ALA A 11 11.10 -50.87 23.57
N ALA A 12 11.71 -50.96 22.39
CA ALA A 12 12.16 -49.80 21.63
C ALA A 12 10.93 -49.08 21.05
N THR A 13 10.46 -48.04 21.71
CA THR A 13 9.56 -47.06 21.11
C THR A 13 10.36 -46.22 20.13
N LEU A 14 10.20 -46.50 18.83
CA LEU A 14 10.63 -45.62 17.75
C LEU A 14 9.79 -44.33 17.82
N GLY A 15 10.27 -43.37 18.62
CA GLY A 15 9.85 -41.98 18.51
C GLY A 15 10.35 -41.44 17.19
N VAL A 16 9.51 -41.46 16.15
CA VAL A 16 9.73 -40.66 14.94
C VAL A 16 9.46 -39.22 15.31
N THR A 17 10.46 -38.52 15.82
CA THR A 17 10.46 -37.06 15.83
C THR A 17 10.62 -36.61 14.37
N ALA A 18 9.52 -36.24 13.73
CA ALA A 18 9.54 -35.51 12.48
C ALA A 18 10.15 -34.13 12.77
N GLY A 19 11.49 -34.07 12.78
CA GLY A 19 12.22 -32.82 12.72
C GLY A 19 11.95 -32.22 11.35
N ALA A 20 11.09 -31.20 11.30
CA ALA A 20 10.98 -30.31 10.16
C ALA A 20 12.40 -29.80 9.87
N SER A 21 13.03 -30.36 8.84
CA SER A 21 14.33 -29.90 8.40
C SER A 21 14.07 -28.55 7.73
N ALA A 22 14.30 -27.45 8.45
CA ALA A 22 14.54 -26.18 7.80
C ALA A 22 15.71 -26.42 6.85
N GLN A 23 15.44 -26.48 5.55
CA GLN A 23 16.49 -26.61 4.55
C GLN A 23 17.35 -25.36 4.66
N ASN A 24 18.53 -25.51 5.26
CA ASN A 24 19.52 -24.46 5.34
C ASN A 24 20.04 -24.27 3.91
N VAL A 25 19.52 -23.26 3.19
CA VAL A 25 19.91 -22.99 1.81
C VAL A 25 21.36 -22.50 1.81
N PRO A 26 22.30 -23.18 1.13
CA PRO A 26 23.70 -22.75 1.12
C PRO A 26 23.86 -21.32 0.61
N GLU A 27 24.76 -20.54 1.22
CA GLU A 27 24.99 -19.12 0.89
C GLU A 27 25.31 -18.86 -0.59
N GLN A 28 25.85 -19.85 -1.32
CA GLN A 28 26.06 -19.72 -2.76
C GLN A 28 24.77 -19.58 -3.59
N PHE A 29 23.61 -19.89 -3.00
CA PHE A 29 22.30 -19.86 -3.65
C PHE A 29 21.38 -18.73 -3.13
N VAL A 30 21.84 -17.93 -2.16
CA VAL A 30 21.08 -16.83 -1.57
C VAL A 30 21.95 -15.58 -1.44
N VAL A 31 21.34 -14.40 -1.57
CA VAL A 31 22.09 -13.16 -1.35
C VAL A 31 22.45 -13.07 0.14
N SER A 32 23.72 -12.86 0.47
CA SER A 32 24.25 -12.84 1.83
C SER A 32 25.15 -11.61 2.08
N GLY A 33 25.64 -11.45 3.32
CA GLY A 33 26.57 -10.39 3.71
C GLY A 33 26.00 -8.96 3.60
N ASP A 34 26.87 -7.98 3.31
CA ASP A 34 26.49 -6.55 3.22
C ASP A 34 25.42 -6.27 2.17
N ALA A 35 25.32 -7.12 1.13
CA ALA A 35 24.26 -7.04 0.13
C ALA A 35 22.90 -7.45 0.74
N ALA A 36 22.83 -8.54 1.51
CA ALA A 36 21.60 -8.95 2.22
C ALA A 36 21.19 -7.96 3.31
N VAL A 37 22.16 -7.38 4.02
CA VAL A 37 21.92 -6.32 5.03
C VAL A 37 21.42 -5.03 4.37
N ARG A 38 21.94 -4.66 3.19
CA ARG A 38 21.41 -3.53 2.40
C ARG A 38 20.03 -3.83 1.81
N LEU A 39 19.75 -5.08 1.48
CA LEU A 39 18.44 -5.52 0.98
C LEU A 39 17.38 -5.59 2.08
N LYS A 40 17.77 -5.61 3.36
CA LYS A 40 16.89 -5.75 4.54
C LYS A 40 15.74 -6.70 4.26
N GLU A 41 16.04 -7.98 4.04
CA GLU A 41 15.04 -9.02 3.82
C GLU A 41 14.28 -9.38 5.12
N PHE A 42 13.57 -8.39 5.66
CA PHE A 42 12.36 -8.46 6.50
C PHE A 42 11.17 -8.02 5.64
N ASN A 43 11.13 -8.56 4.42
CA ASN A 43 10.60 -7.94 3.23
C ASN A 43 9.06 -7.92 3.19
N GLN A 44 8.40 -8.63 4.09
CA GLN A 44 6.94 -8.72 4.11
C GLN A 44 6.42 -8.29 5.48
N ILE A 45 5.40 -7.44 5.45
CA ILE A 45 4.62 -7.13 6.64
C ILE A 45 4.04 -8.43 7.22
N ASN A 46 4.22 -8.61 8.54
CA ASN A 46 3.62 -9.75 9.22
C ASN A 46 2.10 -9.53 9.43
N MET A 47 1.37 -10.62 9.65
CA MET A 47 -0.10 -10.58 9.83
C MET A 47 -0.54 -9.74 11.04
N ALA A 48 0.19 -9.79 12.16
CA ALA A 48 -0.19 -9.06 13.38
C ALA A 48 -0.12 -7.54 13.16
N THR A 49 0.94 -7.05 12.53
CA THR A 49 1.10 -5.63 12.17
C THR A 49 0.07 -5.23 11.11
N ALA A 50 -0.15 -6.05 10.08
CA ALA A 50 -1.18 -5.78 9.06
C ALA A 50 -2.58 -5.67 9.68
N ARG A 51 -2.91 -6.55 10.63
CA ARG A 51 -4.17 -6.49 11.37
C ARG A 51 -4.29 -5.23 12.23
N ALA A 52 -3.23 -4.86 12.95
CA ALA A 52 -3.24 -3.65 13.77
C ALA A 52 -3.48 -2.38 12.92
N LEU A 53 -2.91 -2.31 11.71
CA LEU A 53 -3.18 -1.21 10.77
C LEU A 53 -4.66 -1.15 10.37
N VAL A 54 -5.24 -2.30 10.03
CA VAL A 54 -6.66 -2.40 9.67
C VAL A 54 -7.55 -2.00 10.85
N ASP A 55 -7.29 -2.54 12.03
CA ASP A 55 -8.08 -2.30 13.25
C ASP A 55 -8.03 -0.82 13.65
N SER A 56 -6.87 -0.15 13.58
CA SER A 56 -6.74 1.29 13.82
C SER A 56 -7.58 2.11 12.84
N CYS A 57 -7.54 1.77 11.54
CA CYS A 57 -8.32 2.49 10.53
C CYS A 57 -9.83 2.31 10.73
N ILE A 58 -10.30 1.09 11.02
CA ILE A 58 -11.71 0.82 11.30
C ILE A 58 -12.17 1.55 12.56
N SER A 59 -11.38 1.52 13.63
CA SER A 59 -11.74 2.24 14.86
C SER A 59 -11.86 3.74 14.62
N PHE A 60 -10.96 4.32 13.82
CA PHE A 60 -11.05 5.73 13.43
C PHE A 60 -12.29 6.00 12.58
N ALA A 61 -12.65 5.12 11.66
CA ALA A 61 -13.86 5.24 10.85
C ALA A 61 -15.12 5.25 11.72
N GLU A 62 -15.23 4.31 12.66
CA GLU A 62 -16.34 4.21 13.60
C GLU A 62 -16.50 5.48 14.44
N GLN A 63 -15.38 6.01 14.97
CA GLN A 63 -15.36 7.26 15.74
C GLN A 63 -15.88 8.47 14.94
N ASN A 64 -15.80 8.42 13.60
CA ASN A 64 -16.23 9.50 12.70
C ASN A 64 -17.55 9.19 11.98
N GLY A 65 -18.23 8.09 12.34
CA GLY A 65 -19.46 7.68 11.66
C GLY A 65 -19.24 7.41 10.16
N ARG A 66 -18.10 6.81 9.82
CA ARG A 66 -17.70 6.44 8.46
C ARG A 66 -17.66 4.92 8.35
N ALA A 67 -17.86 4.42 7.14
CA ALA A 67 -17.67 3.01 6.80
C ALA A 67 -16.69 2.93 5.62
N LEU A 68 -15.81 1.93 5.65
CA LEU A 68 -14.73 1.79 4.69
C LEU A 68 -14.28 0.35 4.49
N SER A 69 -13.50 0.13 3.44
CA SER A 69 -12.77 -1.10 3.14
C SER A 69 -11.27 -0.82 3.24
N VAL A 70 -10.54 -1.70 3.91
CA VAL A 70 -9.09 -1.58 4.11
C VAL A 70 -8.41 -2.81 3.56
N TYR A 71 -7.33 -2.59 2.81
CA TYR A 71 -6.43 -3.61 2.30
C TYR A 71 -5.01 -3.34 2.81
N VAL A 72 -4.34 -4.40 3.23
CA VAL A 72 -2.90 -4.40 3.47
C VAL A 72 -2.28 -5.52 2.64
N ILE A 73 -1.33 -5.14 1.79
CA ILE A 73 -0.57 -6.05 0.92
C ILE A 73 0.90 -6.09 1.32
N ASP A 74 1.56 -7.23 1.11
CA ASP A 74 3.01 -7.37 1.27
C ASP A 74 3.77 -6.67 0.13
N GLN A 75 5.11 -6.66 0.21
CA GLN A 75 5.92 -6.05 -0.84
C GLN A 75 5.80 -6.76 -2.20
N PHE A 76 5.30 -8.00 -2.23
CA PHE A 76 5.15 -8.81 -3.42
C PHE A 76 3.76 -8.67 -4.05
N GLY A 77 2.87 -7.88 -3.43
CA GLY A 77 1.51 -7.61 -3.90
C GLY A 77 0.48 -8.66 -3.52
N ASN A 78 0.78 -9.51 -2.52
CA ASN A 78 -0.16 -10.47 -1.96
C ASN A 78 -0.95 -9.86 -0.79
N HIS A 79 -2.20 -10.28 -0.63
CA HIS A 79 -3.05 -9.85 0.49
C HIS A 79 -2.57 -10.46 1.81
N VAL A 80 -2.33 -9.60 2.80
CA VAL A 80 -2.00 -10.01 4.17
C VAL A 80 -3.19 -9.82 5.10
N ALA A 81 -3.88 -8.69 4.97
CA ALA A 81 -5.11 -8.42 5.70
C ALA A 81 -6.09 -7.63 4.82
N MET A 82 -7.38 -7.95 4.94
CA MET A 82 -8.46 -7.21 4.31
C MET A 82 -9.66 -7.24 5.22
N GLN A 83 -10.27 -6.08 5.45
CA GLN A 83 -11.57 -5.98 6.11
C GLN A 83 -12.45 -4.96 5.41
N ARG A 84 -13.75 -5.24 5.46
CA ARG A 84 -14.79 -4.42 4.87
C ARG A 84 -15.85 -4.19 5.93
N MET A 85 -16.11 -2.93 6.27
CA MET A 85 -17.19 -2.56 7.17
C MET A 85 -18.56 -2.77 6.51
N ASP A 86 -19.59 -2.90 7.32
CA ASP A 86 -20.95 -3.06 6.83
C ASP A 86 -21.41 -1.86 5.99
N GLY A 87 -22.32 -2.12 5.04
CA GLY A 87 -22.80 -1.10 4.10
C GLY A 87 -21.83 -0.75 2.96
N GLN A 88 -20.59 -1.24 2.98
CA GLN A 88 -19.64 -0.98 1.89
C GLN A 88 -19.97 -1.78 0.63
N GLY A 89 -20.15 -1.06 -0.48
CA GLY A 89 -20.41 -1.60 -1.81
C GLY A 89 -19.16 -2.13 -2.50
N TRP A 90 -19.37 -2.95 -3.53
CA TRP A 90 -18.32 -3.63 -4.30
C TRP A 90 -17.21 -2.69 -4.79
N ILE A 91 -17.57 -1.48 -5.24
CA ILE A 91 -16.60 -0.52 -5.77
C ILE A 91 -15.59 -0.04 -4.73
N ASN A 92 -16.00 0.11 -3.46
CA ASN A 92 -15.13 0.59 -2.39
C ASN A 92 -14.09 -0.48 -2.00
N ILE A 93 -14.51 -1.75 -2.04
CA ILE A 93 -13.61 -2.90 -1.84
C ILE A 93 -12.53 -2.91 -2.92
N ARG A 94 -12.93 -2.76 -4.19
CA ARG A 94 -12.01 -2.81 -5.33
C ARG A 94 -11.07 -1.61 -5.36
N THR A 95 -11.59 -0.42 -5.13
CA THR A 95 -10.76 0.79 -5.15
C THR A 95 -9.75 0.80 -4.00
N ALA A 96 -10.10 0.29 -2.81
CA ALA A 96 -9.14 0.11 -1.71
C ALA A 96 -7.94 -0.77 -2.13
N GLU A 97 -8.20 -1.93 -2.76
CA GLU A 97 -7.14 -2.81 -3.29
C GLU A 97 -6.29 -2.09 -4.34
N MET A 98 -6.93 -1.43 -5.32
CA MET A 98 -6.22 -0.73 -6.40
C MET A 98 -5.33 0.40 -5.88
N LYS A 99 -5.79 1.14 -4.86
CA LYS A 99 -5.00 2.17 -4.18
C LYS A 99 -3.77 1.58 -3.48
N ALA A 100 -3.93 0.46 -2.76
CA ALA A 100 -2.80 -0.24 -2.13
C ALA A 100 -1.76 -0.69 -3.18
N ARG A 101 -2.22 -1.31 -4.28
CA ARG A 101 -1.36 -1.75 -5.39
C ARG A 101 -0.64 -0.59 -6.06
N THR A 102 -1.32 0.53 -6.27
CA THR A 102 -0.72 1.75 -6.83
C THR A 102 0.41 2.26 -5.94
N ALA A 103 0.17 2.32 -4.62
CA ALA A 103 1.17 2.77 -3.66
C ALA A 103 2.37 1.82 -3.60
N LEU A 104 2.14 0.51 -3.70
CA LEU A 104 3.19 -0.50 -3.76
C LEU A 104 4.04 -0.36 -5.04
N GLN A 105 3.40 -0.31 -6.22
CA GLN A 105 4.08 -0.27 -7.51
C GLN A 105 4.91 1.00 -7.67
N MET A 106 4.34 2.15 -7.31
CA MET A 106 4.97 3.45 -7.51
C MET A 106 5.86 3.87 -6.33
N ARG A 107 5.78 3.16 -5.20
CA ARG A 107 6.49 3.49 -3.94
C ARG A 107 6.23 4.92 -3.43
N VAL A 108 5.08 5.47 -3.78
CA VAL A 108 4.61 6.80 -3.38
C VAL A 108 3.11 6.71 -3.07
N PRO A 109 2.53 7.65 -2.30
CA PRO A 109 1.08 7.71 -2.10
C PRO A 109 0.31 7.66 -3.43
N SER A 110 -0.83 6.99 -3.47
CA SER A 110 -1.71 6.98 -4.64
C SER A 110 -2.24 8.39 -4.99
N HIS A 111 -2.25 9.29 -4.01
CA HIS A 111 -2.47 10.73 -4.21
C HIS A 111 -1.47 11.33 -5.20
N ALA A 112 -0.20 10.92 -5.20
CA ALA A 112 0.78 11.45 -6.16
C ALA A 112 0.33 11.22 -7.62
N ARG A 113 -0.33 10.08 -7.89
CA ARG A 113 -0.95 9.80 -9.20
C ARG A 113 -2.19 10.66 -9.46
N MET A 114 -3.00 10.92 -8.43
CA MET A 114 -4.11 11.86 -8.50
C MET A 114 -3.66 13.28 -8.88
N ASN A 115 -2.55 13.77 -8.30
CA ASN A 115 -1.96 15.05 -8.68
C ASN A 115 -1.43 15.00 -10.11
N GLN A 116 -0.73 13.93 -10.50
CA GLN A 116 -0.25 13.77 -11.86
C GLN A 116 -1.37 13.76 -12.90
N ALA A 117 -2.52 13.15 -12.59
CA ALA A 117 -3.72 13.17 -13.42
C ALA A 117 -4.24 14.60 -13.67
N ARG A 118 -4.06 15.48 -12.68
CA ARG A 118 -4.54 16.86 -12.72
C ARG A 118 -3.57 17.83 -13.35
N GLU A 119 -2.30 17.45 -13.45
CA GLU A 119 -1.25 18.24 -14.11
C GLU A 119 -1.03 17.79 -15.57
N ASN A 120 -1.08 16.48 -15.83
CA ASN A 120 -0.88 15.89 -17.15
C ASN A 120 -1.79 14.66 -17.34
N PRO A 121 -3.08 14.87 -17.68
CA PRO A 121 -4.07 13.79 -17.79
C PRO A 121 -3.73 12.77 -18.88
N PHE A 122 -3.09 13.18 -19.97
CA PHE A 122 -2.71 12.27 -21.05
C PHE A 122 -1.62 11.28 -20.63
N ASN A 123 -0.60 11.76 -19.92
CA ASN A 123 0.43 10.89 -19.39
C ASN A 123 -0.15 9.92 -18.34
N GLU A 124 -1.01 10.42 -17.45
CA GLU A 124 -1.60 9.55 -16.43
C GLU A 124 -2.55 8.51 -17.04
N LEU A 125 -3.28 8.83 -18.11
CA LEU A 125 -4.10 7.84 -18.83
C LEU A 125 -3.27 6.64 -19.33
N TYR A 126 -2.05 6.89 -19.82
CA TYR A 126 -1.14 5.81 -20.18
C TYR A 126 -0.76 4.96 -18.96
N GLN A 127 -0.43 5.59 -17.83
CA GLN A 127 -0.07 4.89 -16.59
C GLN A 127 -1.21 4.01 -16.07
N ILE A 128 -2.44 4.51 -16.09
CA ILE A 128 -3.65 3.77 -15.70
C ILE A 128 -3.85 2.55 -16.60
N THR A 129 -3.79 2.74 -17.92
CA THR A 129 -4.10 1.69 -18.90
C THR A 129 -2.99 0.64 -19.05
N ALA A 130 -1.73 1.06 -18.99
CA ALA A 130 -0.57 0.17 -19.16
C ALA A 130 -0.19 -0.57 -17.88
N HIS A 131 -0.38 0.04 -16.71
CA HIS A 131 0.11 -0.49 -15.44
C HIS A 131 -0.98 -0.76 -14.41
N GLY A 132 -2.24 -0.42 -14.70
CA GLY A 132 -3.37 -0.65 -13.80
C GLY A 132 -3.36 0.28 -12.58
N LEU A 133 -2.71 1.44 -12.67
CA LEU A 133 -2.66 2.41 -11.56
C LEU A 133 -4.03 3.04 -11.31
N PHE A 134 -4.27 3.42 -10.07
CA PHE A 134 -5.52 4.05 -9.63
C PHE A 134 -5.24 5.42 -8.99
N PRO A 135 -5.43 6.52 -9.73
CA PRO A 135 -5.03 7.87 -9.34
C PRO A 135 -6.06 8.51 -8.39
N ASN A 136 -6.20 7.93 -7.20
CA ASN A 136 -7.12 8.41 -6.17
C ASN A 136 -6.48 8.25 -4.80
N SER A 137 -6.56 9.26 -3.93
CA SER A 137 -5.97 9.26 -2.59
C SER A 137 -6.53 8.14 -1.71
N GLY A 138 -5.68 7.55 -0.86
CA GLY A 138 -6.06 6.51 0.10
C GLY A 138 -5.13 5.30 0.13
N GLY A 139 -4.16 5.23 -0.78
CA GLY A 139 -3.09 4.24 -0.77
C GLY A 139 -1.79 4.84 -0.27
N LEU A 140 -1.13 4.20 0.70
CA LEU A 140 0.15 4.63 1.26
C LEU A 140 1.15 3.46 1.32
N PRO A 141 2.43 3.69 0.98
CA PRO A 141 3.47 2.68 1.16
C PRO A 141 3.77 2.47 2.64
N ILE A 142 4.08 1.23 3.04
CA ILE A 142 4.50 0.88 4.40
C ILE A 142 6.02 0.74 4.38
N ILE A 143 6.71 1.74 4.95
CA ILE A 143 8.17 1.82 4.93
C ILE A 143 8.69 1.79 6.37
N VAL A 144 9.64 0.89 6.64
CA VAL A 144 10.31 0.75 7.93
C VAL A 144 11.80 0.71 7.71
N ASN A 145 12.55 1.62 8.33
CA ASN A 145 14.00 1.74 8.18
C ASN A 145 14.45 1.77 6.70
N ASP A 146 13.78 2.59 5.88
CA ASP A 146 13.97 2.74 4.43
C ASP A 146 13.63 1.50 3.58
N GLN A 147 13.05 0.47 4.18
CA GLN A 147 12.59 -0.73 3.47
C GLN A 147 11.08 -0.67 3.24
N LEU A 148 10.64 -0.83 2.00
CA LEU A 148 9.24 -1.05 1.67
C LEU A 148 8.85 -2.49 2.04
N ILE A 149 7.97 -2.65 3.02
CA ILE A 149 7.52 -3.97 3.51
C ILE A 149 6.08 -4.30 3.08
N GLY A 150 5.40 -3.35 2.44
CA GLY A 150 4.02 -3.50 1.97
C GLY A 150 3.36 -2.18 1.61
N ALA A 151 2.05 -2.21 1.42
CA ALA A 151 1.22 -1.02 1.21
C ALA A 151 -0.14 -1.19 1.90
N ILE A 152 -0.71 -0.08 2.37
CA ILE A 152 -2.09 0.01 2.86
C ILE A 152 -2.93 0.76 1.82
N GLY A 153 -4.18 0.34 1.63
CA GLY A 153 -5.16 1.04 0.79
C GLY A 153 -6.52 1.08 1.47
N VAL A 154 -7.12 2.27 1.51
CA VAL A 154 -8.42 2.52 2.11
C VAL A 154 -9.38 3.06 1.05
N GLY A 155 -10.61 2.57 1.07
CA GLY A 155 -11.65 2.94 0.12
C GLY A 155 -13.02 2.99 0.76
N GLY A 156 -13.74 4.09 0.54
CA GLY A 156 -15.18 4.17 0.81
C GLY A 156 -15.66 5.40 1.55
N ALA A 157 -14.74 6.27 2.00
CA ALA A 157 -15.10 7.54 2.60
C ALA A 157 -14.84 8.71 1.64
N ALA A 158 -15.86 9.54 1.43
CA ALA A 158 -15.67 10.83 0.79
C ALA A 158 -14.81 11.74 1.70
N PRO A 159 -13.87 12.52 1.12
CA PRO A 159 -13.00 13.37 1.92
C PRO A 159 -13.75 14.58 2.49
N ASP A 160 -13.44 14.91 3.74
CA ASP A 160 -13.75 16.15 4.42
C ASP A 160 -12.52 16.66 5.20
N GLU A 161 -12.69 17.72 6.00
CA GLU A 161 -11.61 18.36 6.75
C GLU A 161 -10.93 17.42 7.76
N ASN A 162 -11.67 16.49 8.36
CA ASN A 162 -11.21 15.63 9.44
C ASN A 162 -11.05 14.17 9.04
N PHE A 163 -11.65 13.76 7.92
CA PHE A 163 -11.67 12.38 7.49
C PHE A 163 -11.54 12.23 5.98
N SER A 164 -10.65 11.32 5.57
CA SER A 164 -10.59 10.79 4.22
C SER A 164 -9.97 9.39 4.28
N ASP A 165 -10.08 8.64 3.17
CA ASP A 165 -9.39 7.36 3.03
C ASP A 165 -7.88 7.49 3.34
N GLU A 166 -7.24 8.58 2.88
CA GLU A 166 -5.81 8.81 3.08
C GLU A 166 -5.47 9.24 4.51
N ILE A 167 -6.31 10.07 5.15
CA ILE A 167 -6.14 10.43 6.57
C ILE A 167 -6.26 9.18 7.45
N CYS A 168 -7.20 8.28 7.15
CA CYS A 168 -7.32 7.00 7.85
C CYS A 168 -6.03 6.19 7.75
N ALA A 169 -5.54 5.97 6.53
CA ALA A 169 -4.32 5.21 6.29
C ALA A 169 -3.10 5.83 7.01
N HIS A 170 -2.98 7.16 6.95
CA HIS A 170 -1.88 7.90 7.57
C HIS A 170 -1.91 7.80 9.10
N ARG A 171 -3.09 7.95 9.71
CA ARG A 171 -3.27 7.77 11.16
C ARG A 171 -2.89 6.35 11.58
N ALA A 172 -3.37 5.34 10.87
CA ALA A 172 -3.07 3.94 11.18
C ALA A 172 -1.56 3.67 11.13
N LEU A 173 -0.87 4.16 10.10
CA LEU A 173 0.59 4.07 10.01
C LEU A 173 1.28 4.83 11.15
N THR A 174 0.80 6.02 11.48
CA THR A 174 1.37 6.84 12.57
C THR A 174 1.25 6.15 13.93
N GLU A 175 0.11 5.54 14.21
CA GLU A 175 -0.19 4.85 15.47
C GLU A 175 0.56 3.52 15.60
N VAL A 176 0.62 2.72 14.54
CA VAL A 176 1.14 1.34 14.59
C VAL A 176 2.64 1.26 14.27
N ILE A 177 3.12 2.04 13.31
CA ILE A 177 4.51 1.99 12.82
C ILE A 177 5.34 3.13 13.43
N GLY A 178 4.74 4.30 13.62
CA GLY A 178 5.39 5.50 14.13
C GLY A 178 5.30 6.68 13.16
N PRO A 179 5.94 7.82 13.47
CA PRO A 179 5.76 9.08 12.77
C PRO A 179 5.87 8.96 11.24
N GLN A 180 4.85 9.45 10.54
CA GLN A 180 4.78 9.43 9.08
C GLN A 180 5.05 10.82 8.49
N PRO A 181 5.57 10.91 7.25
CA PRO A 181 5.67 12.19 6.55
C PRO A 181 4.28 12.84 6.39
N PRO A 182 4.22 14.17 6.26
CA PRO A 182 2.95 14.86 6.03
C PRO A 182 2.32 14.41 4.71
N LEU A 183 0.99 14.43 4.67
CA LEU A 183 0.23 14.13 3.46
C LEU A 183 0.52 15.13 2.35
N LEU A 184 0.45 14.65 1.11
CA LEU A 184 0.67 15.49 -0.06
C LEU A 184 -0.46 16.51 -0.21
N PRO A 185 -0.14 17.76 -0.57
CA PRO A 185 -1.16 18.74 -0.91
C PRO A 185 -1.85 18.33 -2.22
N VAL A 186 -3.15 18.58 -2.28
CA VAL A 186 -3.95 18.42 -3.50
C VAL A 186 -3.50 19.51 -4.48
N ALA A 187 -3.04 19.13 -5.67
CA ALA A 187 -2.59 20.08 -6.70
C ALA A 187 -3.71 21.09 -7.07
N PRO A 188 -3.46 22.22 -7.73
CA PRO A 188 -4.53 22.92 -8.43
C PRO A 188 -4.94 22.12 -9.69
N PRO A 189 -6.19 22.22 -10.17
CA PRO A 189 -6.52 21.66 -11.47
C PRO A 189 -5.69 22.38 -12.54
N SER A 190 -5.01 21.67 -13.44
CA SER A 190 -4.47 22.32 -14.64
C SER A 190 -5.67 22.80 -15.46
N ASP A 191 -5.75 24.09 -15.77
CA ASP A 191 -6.69 24.54 -16.78
C ASP A 191 -6.12 24.15 -18.15
N PRO A 192 -6.75 23.25 -18.91
CA PRO A 192 -6.28 22.92 -20.25
C PRO A 192 -6.24 24.15 -21.16
N PHE A 193 -6.97 25.22 -20.81
CA PHE A 193 -7.04 26.49 -21.53
C PHE A 193 -6.16 27.59 -20.91
N THR A 194 -5.25 27.30 -19.97
CA THR A 194 -4.47 28.40 -19.33
C THR A 194 -3.60 29.10 -20.37
N GLY A 195 -3.01 28.34 -21.30
CA GLY A 195 -2.26 28.89 -22.44
C GLY A 195 -3.13 29.67 -23.42
N GLU A 196 -4.38 29.24 -23.67
CA GLU A 196 -5.33 29.98 -24.50
C GLU A 196 -5.76 31.30 -23.83
N ARG A 197 -5.97 31.29 -22.51
CA ARG A 197 -6.31 32.50 -21.73
C ARG A 197 -5.15 33.48 -21.65
N GLU A 198 -3.91 33.00 -21.56
CA GLU A 198 -2.71 33.85 -21.63
C GLU A 198 -2.48 34.40 -23.04
N TRP A 199 -2.67 33.59 -24.08
CA TRP A 199 -2.63 34.01 -25.48
C TRP A 199 -3.67 35.09 -25.79
N CYS A 200 -4.91 34.92 -25.32
CA CYS A 200 -5.95 35.95 -25.43
C CYS A 200 -5.64 37.22 -24.63
N ARG A 201 -5.00 37.10 -23.45
CA ARG A 201 -4.57 38.27 -22.66
C ARG A 201 -3.39 39.02 -23.29
N GLY A 202 -2.56 38.33 -24.08
CA GLY A 202 -1.41 38.91 -24.78
C GLY A 202 -1.75 39.70 -26.05
N GLY A 203 -3.03 39.76 -26.46
CA GLY A 203 -3.47 40.48 -27.65
C GLY A 203 -2.98 39.88 -28.97
N ALA A 204 -2.54 38.61 -28.95
CA ALA A 204 -2.11 37.92 -30.17
C ALA A 204 -3.35 37.60 -31.04
N GLY A 205 -3.29 37.99 -32.32
CA GLY A 205 -4.29 37.64 -33.33
C GLY A 205 -4.41 36.11 -33.54
N PRO A 206 -5.42 35.66 -34.32
CA PRO A 206 -6.01 34.30 -34.28
C PRO A 206 -5.00 33.16 -34.23
N ASP A 207 -5.31 32.13 -33.43
CA ASP A 207 -4.37 31.05 -33.14
C ASP A 207 -4.11 30.26 -34.42
N PRO A 208 -2.86 30.24 -34.93
CA PRO A 208 -2.53 29.56 -36.18
C PRO A 208 -2.66 28.03 -36.09
N ALA A 209 -2.74 27.44 -34.90
CA ALA A 209 -2.85 26.00 -34.69
C ALA A 209 -4.30 25.49 -34.66
N ILE A 210 -5.25 26.30 -34.16
CA ILE A 210 -6.64 25.88 -33.92
C ILE A 210 -7.70 26.78 -34.58
N GLY A 211 -7.30 27.89 -35.20
CA GLY A 211 -8.22 28.77 -35.95
C GLY A 211 -9.29 29.45 -35.09
N GLY A 212 -9.18 29.38 -33.76
CA GLY A 212 -10.10 29.99 -32.81
C GLY A 212 -9.86 31.50 -32.65
N THR A 213 -10.94 32.24 -32.42
CA THR A 213 -10.89 33.66 -32.03
C THR A 213 -11.15 33.80 -30.54
N CYS A 214 -10.39 34.64 -29.84
CA CYS A 214 -10.72 35.06 -28.49
C CYS A 214 -12.05 35.82 -28.48
N ASN A 215 -13.04 35.32 -27.73
CA ASN A 215 -14.29 36.04 -27.41
C ASN A 215 -14.30 36.41 -25.93
#